data_AF-A0A920BTF9-F1
#
_entry.id   AF-A0A920BTF9-F1
#
_cell.length_a   1.000
_cell.length_b   1.000
_cell.length_c   1.000
_cell.angle_alpha   90.00
_cell.angle_beta   90.00
_cell.angle_gamma   90.00
#
_symmetry.space_group_name_H-M   'P 1'
#
loop_
_entity.id
_entity.type
_entity.pdbx_description
1 polymer ?
#
loop_
_entity_poly.entity_id
_entity_poly.type
_entity_poly.pdbx_seq_one_letter_code
_entity_poly.pdbx_strand_id
1 'polypeptide(L)'
;MEFLPFGESLRNIRKRAGFSQKELASGICSQAQISKIEKNIEIPSALILNEISKKLGVDMNYFFEIQQSHKIEFIKEFKSKVWNLKKQKKYAELQKLILKTKKNPLFQDGENLKFLIWHEAICLHYVQNKSSEAVDLLKKGLQINPYEKEEFFKEIDIQIINSLAVLQKELKMYEESEANFQKASELLKYIPQLSDNTIELRRLFGLAQLYTDTDRFEESLSACIAGIKLCNELETLYLLGHLQYQLGENYAKLGKISEAKKAFNKACLIFQLQDNSFYVKLVKENEAELIGKSH
;
A
#
# COMPACT_ATOMS: atom_id res chain seq x y z
N MET A 1 1.47 -1.94 18.75
CA MET A 1 2.66 -1.12 19.00
C MET A 1 2.24 0.33 18.89
N GLU A 2 2.69 1.17 19.81
CA GLU A 2 2.34 2.59 19.92
C GLU A 2 3.62 3.40 19.64
N PHE A 3 3.51 4.57 19.00
CA PHE A 3 4.67 5.41 18.72
C PHE A 3 5.37 5.78 20.05
N LEU A 4 6.65 5.43 20.19
CA LEU A 4 7.46 5.72 21.38
C LEU A 4 7.87 7.20 21.39
N PRO A 5 7.34 8.03 22.30
CA PRO A 5 7.65 9.45 22.33
C PRO A 5 9.04 9.72 22.96
N PHE A 6 9.54 10.96 22.83
CA PHE A 6 10.90 11.36 23.24
C PHE A 6 11.27 10.95 24.67
N GLY A 7 10.37 11.26 25.61
CA GLY A 7 10.58 11.01 27.02
C GLY A 7 10.77 9.52 27.34
N GLU A 8 10.10 8.65 26.60
CA GLU A 8 10.23 7.20 26.80
C GLU A 8 11.55 6.68 26.26
N SER A 9 12.02 7.19 25.11
CA SER A 9 13.36 6.92 24.60
C SER A 9 14.44 7.36 25.59
N LEU A 10 14.32 8.58 26.15
CA LEU A 10 15.24 9.08 27.18
C LEU A 10 15.24 8.17 28.42
N ARG A 11 14.06 7.77 28.89
CA ARG A 11 13.93 6.85 30.02
C ARG A 11 14.62 5.51 29.77
N ASN A 12 14.49 4.96 28.58
CA ASN A 12 15.12 3.70 28.19
C ASN A 12 16.64 3.80 28.16
N ILE A 13 17.18 4.89 27.59
CA ILE A 13 18.63 5.14 27.55
C ILE A 13 19.17 5.33 28.97
N ARG A 14 18.50 6.15 29.80
CA ARG A 14 18.91 6.35 31.21
C ARG A 14 18.99 5.04 31.97
N LYS A 15 17.96 4.19 31.85
CA LYS A 15 17.93 2.87 32.51
C LYS A 15 19.04 1.96 32.02
N ARG A 16 19.32 1.92 30.71
CA ARG A 16 20.43 1.12 30.14
C ARG A 16 21.79 1.61 30.62
N ALA A 17 21.95 2.92 30.80
CA ALA A 17 23.14 3.53 31.36
C ALA A 17 23.23 3.41 32.90
N GLY A 18 22.25 2.77 33.56
CA GLY A 18 22.28 2.48 35.00
C GLY A 18 21.94 3.67 35.92
N PHE A 19 21.50 4.81 35.38
CA PHE A 19 21.20 5.99 36.20
C PHE A 19 19.77 5.97 36.76
N SER A 20 19.59 6.37 38.01
CA SER A 20 18.30 6.85 38.53
C SER A 20 17.96 8.24 37.98
N GLN A 21 16.70 8.67 38.08
CA GLN A 21 16.30 10.03 37.65
C GLN A 21 17.04 11.10 38.45
N LYS A 22 17.28 10.86 39.76
CA LYS A 22 18.01 11.77 40.64
C LYS A 22 19.48 11.89 40.21
N GLU A 23 20.11 10.76 39.91
CA GLU A 23 21.50 10.76 39.47
C GLU A 23 21.65 11.44 38.12
N LEU A 24 20.76 11.18 37.15
CA LEU A 24 20.79 11.88 35.86
C LEU A 24 20.61 13.39 36.05
N ALA A 25 19.63 13.81 36.87
CA ALA A 25 19.33 15.21 37.12
C ALA A 25 20.46 16.00 37.80
N SER A 26 21.29 15.33 38.62
CA SER A 26 22.31 15.98 39.45
C SER A 26 23.25 16.90 38.64
N GLY A 27 23.31 18.18 39.01
CA GLY A 27 24.13 19.19 38.33
C GLY A 27 23.57 19.72 37.00
N ILE A 28 22.38 19.28 36.60
CA ILE A 28 21.74 19.67 35.34
C ILE A 28 20.39 20.33 35.60
N CYS A 29 19.50 19.64 36.32
CA CYS A 29 18.14 20.08 36.57
C CYS A 29 17.54 19.37 37.81
N SER A 30 16.24 19.54 38.06
CA SER A 30 15.57 18.82 39.15
C SER A 30 15.17 17.39 38.74
N GLN A 31 15.15 16.46 39.70
CA GLN A 31 14.65 15.10 39.45
C GLN A 31 13.18 15.10 38.97
N ALA A 32 12.38 16.04 39.48
CA ALA A 32 11.00 16.24 39.01
C ALA A 32 10.95 16.64 37.53
N GLN A 33 11.88 17.48 37.07
CA GLN A 33 11.96 17.89 35.66
C GLN A 33 12.34 16.72 34.77
N ILE A 34 13.33 15.89 35.14
CA ILE A 34 13.60 14.63 34.43
C ILE A 34 12.35 13.75 34.37
N SER A 35 11.61 13.60 35.48
CA SER A 35 10.38 12.82 35.46
C SER A 35 9.30 13.40 34.54
N LYS A 36 9.18 14.72 34.42
CA LYS A 36 8.22 15.37 33.51
C LYS A 36 8.63 15.17 32.05
N ILE A 37 9.93 15.31 31.76
CA ILE A 37 10.49 15.05 30.44
C ILE A 37 10.25 13.60 30.02
N GLU A 38 10.55 12.63 30.90
CA GLU A 38 10.35 11.20 30.60
C GLU A 38 8.87 10.84 30.37
N LYS A 39 7.94 11.61 30.93
CA LYS A 39 6.50 11.46 30.73
C LYS A 39 5.96 12.28 29.54
N ASN A 40 6.83 12.97 28.79
CA ASN A 40 6.48 13.88 27.70
C ASN A 40 5.56 15.04 28.12
N ILE A 41 5.59 15.39 29.41
CA ILE A 41 4.86 16.54 29.95
C ILE A 41 5.63 17.84 29.67
N GLU A 42 6.95 17.75 29.56
CA GLU A 42 7.85 18.88 29.37
C GLU A 42 8.90 18.56 28.30
N ILE A 43 9.15 19.51 27.39
CA ILE A 43 10.20 19.40 26.39
C ILE A 43 11.46 20.07 26.96
N PRO A 44 12.61 19.38 27.04
CA PRO A 44 13.82 19.98 27.59
C PRO A 44 14.33 21.10 26.68
N SER A 45 14.95 22.12 27.26
CA SER A 45 15.72 23.09 26.49
C SER A 45 16.94 22.42 25.85
N ALA A 46 17.46 23.00 24.76
CA ALA A 46 18.66 22.49 24.09
C ALA A 46 19.86 22.39 25.06
N LEU A 47 20.00 23.32 26.01
CA LEU A 47 21.04 23.29 27.04
C LEU A 47 20.89 22.07 27.97
N ILE A 48 19.69 21.83 28.48
CA ILE A 48 19.41 20.67 29.35
C ILE A 48 19.65 19.37 28.59
N LEU A 49 19.18 19.29 27.34
CA LEU A 49 19.40 18.11 26.50
C LEU A 49 20.88 17.85 26.25
N ASN A 50 21.69 18.90 26.05
CA ASN A 50 23.13 18.77 25.83
C ASN A 50 23.83 18.14 27.04
N GLU A 51 23.54 18.67 28.23
CA GLU A 51 24.14 18.17 29.46
C GLU A 51 23.67 16.75 29.81
N ILE A 52 22.39 16.43 29.56
CA ILE A 52 21.88 15.06 29.66
C ILE A 52 22.63 14.12 28.70
N SER A 53 22.85 14.54 27.46
CA SER A 53 23.52 13.75 26.42
C SER A 53 24.97 13.43 26.83
N LYS A 54 25.73 14.46 27.24
CA LYS A 54 27.09 14.30 27.76
C LYS A 54 27.16 13.32 28.93
N LYS A 55 26.23 13.43 29.87
CA LYS A 55 26.20 12.58 31.06
C LYS A 55 25.83 11.13 30.77
N LEU A 56 25.02 10.91 29.73
CA LEU A 56 24.68 9.58 29.23
C LEU A 56 25.73 9.02 28.25
N GLY A 57 26.77 9.79 27.92
CA GLY A 57 27.84 9.37 27.01
C GLY A 57 27.39 9.23 25.56
N VAL A 58 26.37 9.98 25.13
CA VAL A 58 25.82 9.95 23.77
C VAL A 58 25.84 11.34 23.15
N ASP A 59 25.88 11.41 21.82
CA ASP A 59 25.69 12.66 21.09
C ASP A 59 24.23 13.12 21.20
N MET A 60 23.98 14.43 21.18
CA MET A 60 22.62 14.97 21.23
C MET A 60 21.75 14.45 20.05
N ASN A 61 22.35 14.26 18.87
CA ASN A 61 21.66 13.76 17.69
C ASN A 61 21.16 12.32 17.86
N TYR A 62 21.76 11.54 18.75
CA TYR A 62 21.36 10.17 19.04
C TYR A 62 19.88 10.05 19.45
N PHE A 63 19.37 11.00 20.24
CA PHE A 63 17.96 11.00 20.64
C PHE A 63 17.03 11.25 19.46
N PHE A 64 17.42 12.16 18.55
CA PHE A 64 16.66 12.45 17.33
C PHE A 64 16.70 11.28 16.36
N GLU A 65 17.85 10.62 16.19
CA GLU A 65 18.02 9.44 15.34
C GLU A 65 17.17 8.26 15.82
N ILE A 66 17.16 7.97 17.13
CA ILE A 66 16.29 6.93 17.70
C ILE A 66 14.82 7.26 17.46
N GLN A 67 14.42 8.50 17.69
CA GLN A 67 13.03 8.89 17.45
C GLN A 67 12.65 8.76 15.99
N GLN A 68 13.50 9.19 15.06
CA GLN A 68 13.29 9.03 13.62
C GLN A 68 13.22 7.55 13.25
N SER A 69 14.14 6.72 13.76
CA SER A 69 14.14 5.27 13.55
C SER A 69 12.84 4.61 14.05
N HIS A 70 12.38 4.95 15.25
CA HIS A 70 11.11 4.44 15.79
C HIS A 70 9.89 4.89 14.96
N LYS A 71 9.87 6.14 14.45
CA LYS A 71 8.81 6.60 13.53
C LYS A 71 8.82 5.78 12.25
N ILE A 72 9.99 5.61 11.64
CA ILE A 72 10.17 4.86 10.39
C ILE A 72 9.71 3.41 10.58
N GLU A 73 10.13 2.75 11.65
CA GLU A 73 9.76 1.35 11.92
C GLU A 73 8.26 1.23 12.18
N PHE A 74 7.66 2.15 12.95
CA PHE A 74 6.21 2.17 13.17
C PHE A 74 5.42 2.30 11.85
N ILE A 75 5.83 3.24 10.98
CA ILE A 75 5.20 3.44 9.67
C ILE A 75 5.36 2.19 8.81
N LYS A 76 6.56 1.60 8.79
CA LYS A 76 6.86 0.38 8.02
C LYS A 76 6.02 -0.80 8.49
N GLU A 77 5.92 -1.04 9.80
CA GLU A 77 5.06 -2.06 10.37
C GLU A 77 3.59 -1.84 10.02
N PHE A 78 3.11 -0.60 10.13
CA PHE A 78 1.73 -0.25 9.80
C PHE A 78 1.44 -0.54 8.33
N LYS A 79 2.27 -0.05 7.41
CA LYS A 79 2.12 -0.29 5.97
C LYS A 79 2.18 -1.79 5.65
N SER A 80 3.08 -2.55 6.29
CA SER A 80 3.18 -4.01 6.14
C SER A 80 1.89 -4.73 6.60
N LYS A 81 1.33 -4.34 7.75
CA LYS A 81 0.05 -4.89 8.24
C LYS A 81 -1.10 -4.59 7.28
N VAL A 82 -1.17 -3.38 6.74
CA VAL A 82 -2.16 -2.99 5.72
C VAL A 82 -2.02 -3.87 4.46
N TRP A 83 -0.81 -4.05 3.95
CA TRP A 83 -0.57 -4.90 2.78
C TRP A 83 -0.95 -6.36 3.01
N ASN A 84 -0.61 -6.92 4.17
CA ASN A 84 -0.98 -8.29 4.52
C ASN A 84 -2.50 -8.49 4.59
N LEU A 85 -3.23 -7.54 5.20
CA LEU A 85 -4.69 -7.60 5.28
C LEU A 85 -5.34 -7.51 3.88
N LYS A 86 -4.82 -6.64 2.99
CA LYS A 86 -5.29 -6.57 1.60
C LYS A 86 -5.06 -7.87 0.84
N LYS A 87 -3.86 -8.45 0.97
CA LYS A 87 -3.51 -9.72 0.31
C LYS A 87 -4.45 -10.85 0.74
N GLN A 88 -4.84 -10.86 2.01
CA GLN A 88 -5.81 -11.82 2.58
C GLN A 88 -7.28 -11.41 2.37
N LYS A 89 -7.56 -10.29 1.69
CA LYS A 89 -8.90 -9.72 1.50
C LYS A 89 -9.68 -9.46 2.81
N LYS A 90 -8.97 -9.23 3.92
CA LYS A 90 -9.55 -8.96 5.24
C LYS A 90 -9.92 -7.49 5.41
N TYR A 91 -10.84 -6.99 4.58
CA TYR A 91 -11.17 -5.56 4.51
C TYR A 91 -11.84 -5.03 5.79
N ALA A 92 -12.62 -5.85 6.50
CA ALA A 92 -13.22 -5.44 7.77
C ALA A 92 -12.18 -5.21 8.89
N GLU A 93 -11.15 -6.08 8.96
CA GLU A 93 -10.03 -5.89 9.88
C GLU A 93 -9.17 -4.69 9.47
N LEU A 94 -8.95 -4.50 8.16
CA LEU A 94 -8.28 -3.33 7.63
C LEU A 94 -9.00 -2.04 8.04
N GLN A 95 -10.32 -1.97 7.92
CA GLN A 95 -11.09 -0.80 8.32
C GLN A 95 -10.90 -0.46 9.81
N LYS A 96 -10.91 -1.46 10.69
CA LYS A 96 -10.63 -1.27 12.13
C LYS A 96 -9.23 -0.70 12.35
N LEU A 97 -8.23 -1.20 11.63
CA LEU A 97 -6.86 -0.71 11.69
C LEU A 97 -6.75 0.75 11.21
N ILE A 98 -7.36 1.10 10.08
CA ILE A 98 -7.37 2.46 9.54
C ILE A 98 -8.05 3.45 10.51
N LEU A 99 -9.23 3.10 11.03
CA LEU A 99 -9.94 3.95 12.00
C LEU A 99 -9.15 4.21 13.27
N LYS A 100 -8.43 3.19 13.79
CA LYS A 100 -7.56 3.34 14.95
C LYS A 100 -6.39 4.28 14.68
N THR A 101 -5.81 4.22 13.48
CA THR A 101 -4.64 5.04 13.09
C THR A 101 -5.02 6.46 12.66
N LYS A 102 -6.29 6.75 12.38
CA LYS A 102 -6.74 8.04 11.85
C LYS A 102 -6.39 9.26 12.70
N LYS A 103 -6.28 9.10 14.02
CA LYS A 103 -5.88 10.16 14.95
C LYS A 103 -4.37 10.24 15.23
N ASN A 104 -3.58 9.36 14.60
CA ASN A 104 -2.14 9.30 14.86
C ASN A 104 -1.43 10.49 14.17
N PRO A 105 -0.62 11.28 14.90
CA PRO A 105 0.10 12.43 14.34
C PRO A 105 0.97 12.12 13.12
N LEU A 106 1.50 10.89 12.99
CA LEU A 106 2.36 10.48 11.88
C LEU A 106 1.61 10.32 10.54
N PHE A 107 0.28 10.37 10.54
CA PHE A 107 -0.60 10.16 9.39
C PHE A 107 -1.50 11.37 9.11
N GLN A 108 -1.13 12.56 9.61
CA GLN A 108 -1.93 13.79 9.46
C GLN A 108 -1.53 14.65 8.25
N ASP A 109 -0.39 14.36 7.62
CA ASP A 109 0.09 15.10 6.45
C ASP A 109 0.87 14.21 5.47
N GLY A 110 1.27 14.83 4.35
CA GLY A 110 2.18 14.26 3.37
C GLY A 110 1.74 12.91 2.80
N GLU A 111 2.72 12.05 2.51
CA GLU A 111 2.50 10.73 1.92
C GLU A 111 1.78 9.76 2.86
N ASN A 112 1.95 9.92 4.17
CA ASN A 112 1.33 9.04 5.15
C ASN A 112 -0.17 9.29 5.22
N LEU A 113 -0.60 10.56 5.17
CA LEU A 113 -2.02 10.90 5.03
C LEU A 113 -2.60 10.34 3.73
N LYS A 114 -1.92 10.52 2.59
CA LYS A 114 -2.33 9.91 1.30
C LYS A 114 -2.52 8.41 1.41
N PHE A 115 -1.54 7.72 2.02
CA PHE A 115 -1.60 6.28 2.22
C PHE A 115 -2.80 5.88 3.09
N LEU A 116 -3.12 6.65 4.13
CA LEU A 116 -4.28 6.40 4.98
C LEU A 116 -5.60 6.60 4.20
N ILE A 117 -5.74 7.72 3.49
CA ILE A 117 -6.90 8.05 2.65
C ILE A 117 -7.15 7.00 1.59
N TRP A 118 -6.08 6.56 0.90
CA TRP A 118 -6.16 5.51 -0.10
C TRP A 118 -6.80 4.24 0.45
N HIS A 119 -6.34 3.79 1.61
CA HIS A 119 -6.83 2.56 2.22
C HIS A 119 -8.18 2.73 2.92
N GLU A 120 -8.52 3.94 3.36
CA GLU A 120 -9.87 4.28 3.81
C GLU A 120 -10.88 4.17 2.67
N ALA A 121 -10.56 4.68 1.48
CA ALA A 121 -11.40 4.56 0.29
C ALA A 121 -11.61 3.10 -0.14
N ILE A 122 -10.56 2.27 -0.10
CA ILE A 122 -10.68 0.82 -0.33
C ILE A 122 -11.66 0.18 0.66
N CYS A 123 -11.64 0.60 1.94
CA CYS A 123 -12.58 0.10 2.95
C CYS A 123 -14.01 0.60 2.71
N LEU A 124 -14.20 1.84 2.28
CA LEU A 124 -15.53 2.37 1.90
C LEU A 124 -16.16 1.53 0.80
N HIS A 125 -15.39 1.17 -0.21
CA HIS A 125 -15.84 0.29 -1.29
C HIS A 125 -16.17 -1.13 -0.79
N TYR A 126 -15.17 -1.88 -0.27
CA TYR A 126 -15.35 -3.31 0.02
C TYR A 126 -16.15 -3.63 1.28
N VAL A 127 -16.27 -2.71 2.24
CA VAL A 127 -16.98 -2.96 3.51
C VAL A 127 -18.33 -2.26 3.56
N GLN A 128 -18.41 -1.05 3.00
CA GLN A 128 -19.61 -0.23 3.10
C GLN A 128 -20.40 -0.14 1.78
N ASN A 129 -19.90 -0.73 0.69
CA ASN A 129 -20.48 -0.66 -0.65
C ASN A 129 -20.70 0.79 -1.14
N LYS A 130 -19.84 1.72 -0.71
CA LYS A 130 -19.91 3.14 -1.03
C LYS A 130 -18.86 3.54 -2.07
N SER A 131 -18.95 2.96 -3.26
CA SER A 131 -17.96 3.15 -4.34
C SER A 131 -17.81 4.61 -4.79
N SER A 132 -18.92 5.35 -4.90
CA SER A 132 -18.87 6.78 -5.28
C SER A 132 -18.16 7.63 -4.23
N GLU A 133 -18.44 7.41 -2.94
CA GLU A 133 -17.74 8.10 -1.85
C GLU A 133 -16.25 7.72 -1.81
N ALA A 134 -15.92 6.47 -2.13
CA ALA A 134 -14.53 6.01 -2.25
C ALA A 134 -13.79 6.75 -3.38
N VAL A 135 -14.42 6.91 -4.55
CA VAL A 135 -13.87 7.69 -5.67
C VAL A 135 -13.61 9.14 -5.27
N ASP A 136 -14.57 9.80 -4.62
CA ASP A 136 -14.41 11.19 -4.16
C ASP A 136 -13.28 11.32 -3.13
N LEU A 137 -13.16 10.33 -2.24
CA LEU A 137 -12.10 10.30 -1.24
C LEU A 137 -10.71 10.12 -1.88
N LEU A 138 -10.58 9.27 -2.90
CA LEU A 138 -9.32 9.14 -3.66
C LEU A 138 -8.97 10.42 -4.41
N LYS A 139 -9.95 11.09 -5.05
CA LYS A 139 -9.74 12.39 -5.71
C LYS A 139 -9.25 13.46 -4.73
N LYS A 140 -9.84 13.53 -3.52
CA LYS A 140 -9.35 14.39 -2.43
C LYS A 140 -7.92 14.03 -2.02
N GLY A 141 -7.60 12.75 -1.94
CA GLY A 141 -6.24 12.27 -1.66
C GLY A 141 -5.19 12.77 -2.67
N LEU A 142 -5.55 12.84 -3.95
CA LEU A 142 -4.69 13.35 -5.02
C LEU A 142 -4.52 14.88 -4.97
N GLN A 143 -5.52 15.61 -4.46
CA GLN A 143 -5.43 17.07 -4.28
C GLN A 143 -4.50 17.49 -3.15
N ILE A 144 -4.21 16.59 -2.20
CA ILE A 144 -3.22 16.83 -1.16
C ILE A 144 -1.86 16.83 -1.86
N ASN A 145 -1.34 17.97 -2.29
CA ASN A 145 0.00 18.02 -2.84
C ASN A 145 0.95 18.61 -1.78
N PRO A 146 1.79 17.80 -1.12
CA PRO A 146 2.74 18.31 -0.14
C PRO A 146 3.96 18.99 -0.80
N TYR A 147 4.00 19.10 -2.14
CA TYR A 147 5.14 19.62 -2.88
C TYR A 147 4.88 21.04 -3.40
N GLU A 148 5.93 21.86 -3.44
CA GLU A 148 5.87 23.23 -3.97
C GLU A 148 5.57 23.29 -5.47
N LYS A 149 5.80 22.19 -6.20
CA LYS A 149 5.46 22.06 -7.63
C LYS A 149 4.24 21.16 -7.80
N GLU A 150 3.21 21.68 -8.45
CA GLU A 150 1.94 20.99 -8.69
C GLU A 150 2.09 19.68 -9.47
N GLU A 151 3.17 19.52 -10.26
CA GLU A 151 3.39 18.37 -11.15
C GLU A 151 4.33 17.27 -10.58
N PHE A 152 4.71 17.33 -9.30
CA PHE A 152 5.57 16.30 -8.72
C PHE A 152 4.73 15.13 -8.17
N PHE A 153 4.86 13.95 -8.79
CA PHE A 153 4.17 12.73 -8.38
C PHE A 153 5.13 11.70 -7.80
N LYS A 154 4.67 10.98 -6.77
CA LYS A 154 5.37 9.81 -6.22
C LYS A 154 4.58 8.53 -6.44
N GLU A 155 5.19 7.39 -6.11
CA GLU A 155 4.57 6.07 -6.22
C GLU A 155 3.19 5.98 -5.56
N ILE A 156 3.00 6.63 -4.41
CA ILE A 156 1.71 6.65 -3.71
C ILE A 156 0.60 7.30 -4.55
N ASP A 157 0.93 8.33 -5.32
CA ASP A 157 -0.03 9.01 -6.19
C ASP A 157 -0.45 8.09 -7.34
N ILE A 158 0.50 7.40 -7.94
CA ILE A 158 0.26 6.42 -9.01
C ILE A 158 -0.61 5.25 -8.49
N GLN A 159 -0.35 4.79 -7.26
CA GLN A 159 -1.16 3.74 -6.62
C GLN A 159 -2.61 4.18 -6.38
N ILE A 160 -2.80 5.43 -5.97
CA ILE A 160 -4.13 6.05 -5.81
C ILE A 160 -4.82 6.16 -7.16
N ILE A 161 -4.13 6.65 -8.19
CA ILE A 161 -4.67 6.75 -9.57
C ILE A 161 -5.08 5.37 -10.10
N ASN A 162 -4.25 4.34 -9.92
CA ASN A 162 -4.59 2.97 -10.32
C ASN A 162 -5.85 2.46 -9.61
N SER A 163 -5.97 2.73 -8.31
CA SER A 163 -7.15 2.30 -7.54
C SER A 163 -8.39 3.09 -7.92
N LEU A 164 -8.23 4.38 -8.23
CA LEU A 164 -9.30 5.25 -8.73
C LEU A 164 -9.81 4.72 -10.07
N ALA A 165 -8.92 4.36 -11.00
CA ALA A 165 -9.28 3.75 -12.28
C ALA A 165 -10.07 2.45 -12.08
N VAL A 166 -9.61 1.55 -11.20
CA VAL A 166 -10.34 0.31 -10.89
C VAL A 166 -11.76 0.59 -10.38
N LEU A 167 -11.94 1.54 -9.45
CA LEU A 167 -13.27 1.89 -8.93
C LEU A 167 -14.15 2.56 -10.00
N GLN A 168 -13.58 3.42 -10.85
CA GLN A 168 -14.30 4.03 -11.96
C GLN A 168 -14.77 2.98 -12.97
N LYS A 169 -13.94 1.98 -13.28
CA LYS A 169 -14.33 0.83 -14.11
C LYS A 169 -15.52 0.10 -13.51
N GLU A 170 -15.49 -0.20 -12.20
CA GLU A 170 -16.61 -0.87 -11.52
C GLU A 170 -17.90 -0.03 -11.51
N LEU A 171 -17.77 1.30 -11.52
CA LEU A 171 -18.87 2.24 -11.69
C LEU A 171 -19.27 2.47 -13.16
N LYS A 172 -18.66 1.74 -14.11
CA LYS A 172 -18.86 1.87 -15.57
C LYS A 172 -18.48 3.22 -16.16
N MET A 173 -17.62 3.97 -15.47
CA MET A 173 -17.03 5.23 -15.92
C MET A 173 -15.77 4.92 -16.74
N TYR A 174 -15.95 4.24 -17.88
CA TYR A 174 -14.88 3.57 -18.60
C TYR A 174 -13.85 4.52 -19.21
N GLU A 175 -14.28 5.65 -19.78
CA GLU A 175 -13.39 6.64 -20.38
C GLU A 175 -12.45 7.24 -19.33
N GLU A 176 -13.00 7.57 -18.16
CA GLU A 176 -12.23 8.14 -17.06
C GLU A 176 -11.29 7.12 -16.42
N SER A 177 -11.75 5.87 -16.31
CA SER A 177 -10.91 4.75 -15.89
C SER A 177 -9.72 4.57 -16.83
N GLU A 178 -9.95 4.56 -18.14
CA GLU A 178 -8.88 4.40 -19.12
C GLU A 178 -7.89 5.57 -19.07
N ALA A 179 -8.40 6.80 -19.02
CA ALA A 179 -7.57 8.00 -18.90
C ALA A 179 -6.67 7.96 -17.66
N ASN A 180 -7.19 7.47 -16.52
CA ASN A 180 -6.39 7.30 -15.31
C ASN A 180 -5.35 6.18 -15.42
N PHE A 181 -5.66 5.04 -16.05
CA PHE A 181 -4.64 4.02 -16.32
C PHE A 181 -3.54 4.51 -17.28
N GLN A 182 -3.88 5.32 -18.28
CA GLN A 182 -2.91 5.94 -19.18
C GLN A 182 -2.05 6.97 -18.43
N LYS A 183 -2.68 7.84 -17.62
CA LYS A 183 -1.96 8.80 -16.76
C LYS A 183 -0.99 8.10 -15.82
N ALA A 184 -1.41 7.01 -15.17
CA ALA A 184 -0.51 6.22 -14.31
C ALA A 184 0.69 5.67 -15.09
N SER A 185 0.49 5.20 -16.32
CA SER A 185 1.56 4.71 -17.19
C SER A 185 2.57 5.81 -17.55
N GLU A 186 2.10 7.03 -17.86
CA GLU A 186 2.98 8.15 -18.16
C GLU A 186 3.78 8.57 -16.93
N LEU A 187 3.12 8.67 -15.77
CA LEU A 187 3.78 9.05 -14.52
C LEU A 187 4.86 8.04 -14.09
N LEU A 188 4.65 6.74 -14.33
CA LEU A 188 5.65 5.71 -14.02
C LEU A 188 6.98 5.90 -14.74
N LYS A 189 6.99 6.47 -15.96
CA LYS A 189 8.22 6.73 -16.73
C LYS A 189 9.15 7.73 -16.05
N TYR A 190 8.62 8.58 -15.18
CA TYR A 190 9.36 9.61 -14.46
C TYR A 190 9.84 9.14 -13.08
N ILE A 191 9.53 7.90 -12.67
CA ILE A 191 10.01 7.34 -11.41
C ILE A 191 11.33 6.59 -11.67
N PRO A 192 12.50 7.10 -11.18
CA PRO A 192 13.80 6.53 -11.54
C PRO A 192 14.01 5.11 -11.02
N GLN A 193 13.46 4.83 -9.84
CA GLN A 193 13.54 3.52 -9.19
C GLN A 193 12.25 3.28 -8.42
N LEU A 194 11.56 2.18 -8.75
CA LEU A 194 10.34 1.78 -8.06
C LEU A 194 10.67 0.96 -6.82
N SER A 195 10.09 1.35 -5.68
CA SER A 195 10.10 0.55 -4.45
C SER A 195 9.11 -0.62 -4.53
N ASP A 196 8.01 -0.43 -5.25
CA ASP A 196 7.00 -1.46 -5.51
C ASP A 196 6.83 -1.71 -7.02
N ASN A 197 7.55 -2.72 -7.52
CA ASN A 197 7.47 -3.13 -8.93
C ASN A 197 6.10 -3.72 -9.32
N THR A 198 5.20 -3.98 -8.36
CA THR A 198 3.86 -4.53 -8.63
C THR A 198 2.83 -3.47 -9.00
N ILE A 199 3.19 -2.17 -8.96
CA ILE A 199 2.31 -1.07 -9.38
C ILE A 199 1.87 -1.25 -10.83
N GLU A 200 2.82 -1.52 -11.71
CA GLU A 200 2.56 -1.69 -13.14
C GLU A 200 1.76 -2.96 -13.42
N LEU A 201 2.01 -4.05 -12.66
CA LEU A 201 1.19 -5.27 -12.76
C LEU A 201 -0.29 -5.02 -12.43
N ARG A 202 -0.57 -4.25 -11.36
CA ARG A 202 -1.96 -3.89 -11.01
C ARG A 202 -2.60 -3.01 -12.08
N ARG A 203 -1.84 -2.09 -12.66
CA ARG A 203 -2.30 -1.22 -13.76
C ARG A 203 -2.67 -2.06 -14.99
N LEU A 204 -1.75 -2.92 -15.46
CA LEU A 204 -1.94 -3.78 -16.62
C LEU A 204 -3.12 -4.73 -16.43
N PHE A 205 -3.25 -5.34 -15.24
CA PHE A 205 -4.37 -6.20 -14.93
C PHE A 205 -5.70 -5.43 -14.94
N GLY A 206 -5.76 -4.26 -14.29
CA GLY A 206 -6.96 -3.41 -14.29
C GLY A 206 -7.36 -2.96 -15.71
N LEU A 207 -6.38 -2.60 -16.53
CA LEU A 207 -6.57 -2.21 -17.92
C LEU A 207 -7.06 -3.38 -18.79
N ALA A 208 -6.50 -4.58 -18.61
CA ALA A 208 -6.96 -5.78 -19.29
C ALA A 208 -8.44 -6.05 -18.98
N GLN A 209 -8.84 -5.95 -17.71
CA GLN A 209 -10.24 -6.12 -17.33
C GLN A 209 -11.13 -5.03 -17.96
N LEU A 210 -10.70 -3.76 -17.95
CA LEU A 210 -11.43 -2.66 -18.60
C LEU A 210 -11.65 -2.93 -20.10
N TYR A 211 -10.64 -3.42 -20.80
CA TYR A 211 -10.74 -3.78 -22.21
C TYR A 211 -11.65 -4.98 -22.44
N THR A 212 -11.65 -5.96 -21.56
CA THR A 212 -12.63 -7.06 -21.61
C THR A 212 -14.06 -6.58 -21.36
N ASP A 213 -14.27 -5.68 -20.39
CA ASP A 213 -15.58 -5.09 -20.05
C ASP A 213 -16.15 -4.19 -21.17
N THR A 214 -15.30 -3.79 -22.11
CA THR A 214 -15.63 -2.93 -23.26
C THR A 214 -15.50 -3.67 -24.60
N ASP A 215 -15.47 -5.01 -24.58
CA ASP A 215 -15.37 -5.92 -25.74
C ASP A 215 -14.13 -5.70 -26.65
N ARG A 216 -13.11 -5.01 -26.13
CA ARG A 216 -11.81 -4.74 -26.76
C ARG A 216 -10.83 -5.87 -26.47
N PHE A 217 -11.16 -7.07 -26.94
CA PHE A 217 -10.45 -8.29 -26.54
C PHE A 217 -8.99 -8.33 -26.98
N GLU A 218 -8.64 -7.79 -28.15
CA GLU A 218 -7.24 -7.78 -28.63
C GLU A 218 -6.35 -6.81 -27.82
N GLU A 219 -6.87 -5.64 -27.44
CA GLU A 219 -6.18 -4.75 -26.50
C GLU A 219 -6.02 -5.38 -25.12
N SER A 220 -7.07 -6.09 -24.64
CA SER A 220 -7.01 -6.84 -23.39
C SER A 220 -5.94 -7.93 -23.43
N LEU A 221 -5.86 -8.71 -24.50
CA LEU A 221 -4.80 -9.71 -24.71
C LEU A 221 -3.41 -9.08 -24.65
N SER A 222 -3.24 -7.91 -25.29
CA SER A 222 -1.97 -7.17 -25.28
C SER A 222 -1.55 -6.77 -23.87
N ALA A 223 -2.50 -6.25 -23.07
CA ALA A 223 -2.28 -5.92 -21.66
C ALA A 223 -1.97 -7.16 -20.81
N CYS A 224 -2.69 -8.28 -21.01
CA CYS A 224 -2.42 -9.54 -20.34
C CYS A 224 -1.01 -10.07 -20.63
N ILE A 225 -0.60 -10.07 -21.90
CA ILE A 225 0.72 -10.55 -22.33
C ILE A 225 1.82 -9.68 -21.73
N ALA A 226 1.67 -8.35 -21.75
CA ALA A 226 2.60 -7.44 -21.10
C ALA A 226 2.70 -7.71 -19.59
N GLY A 227 1.56 -7.92 -18.91
CA GLY A 227 1.53 -8.26 -17.49
C GLY A 227 2.22 -9.59 -17.18
N ILE A 228 1.97 -10.63 -17.98
CA ILE A 228 2.60 -11.95 -17.83
C ILE A 228 4.12 -11.84 -18.03
N LYS A 229 4.58 -11.08 -19.04
CA LYS A 229 6.00 -10.83 -19.26
C LYS A 229 6.64 -10.17 -18.04
N LEU A 230 5.99 -9.13 -17.49
CA LEU A 230 6.47 -8.44 -16.29
C LEU A 230 6.47 -9.36 -15.06
N CYS A 231 5.47 -10.24 -14.89
CA CYS A 231 5.48 -11.23 -13.83
C CYS A 231 6.70 -12.16 -13.91
N ASN A 232 7.11 -12.56 -15.12
CA ASN A 232 8.29 -13.40 -15.32
C ASN A 232 9.58 -12.64 -15.03
N GLU A 233 9.69 -11.37 -15.47
CA GLU A 233 10.85 -10.50 -15.18
C GLU A 233 11.01 -10.24 -13.68
N LEU A 234 9.89 -10.15 -12.94
CA LEU A 234 9.87 -9.97 -11.49
C LEU A 234 9.88 -11.30 -10.70
N GLU A 235 9.94 -12.44 -11.39
CA GLU A 235 9.89 -13.79 -10.80
C GLU A 235 8.73 -13.96 -9.78
N THR A 236 7.56 -13.42 -10.10
CA THR A 236 6.41 -13.37 -9.19
C THR A 236 5.18 -14.10 -9.72
N LEU A 237 4.53 -14.84 -8.83
CA LEU A 237 3.20 -15.42 -9.09
C LEU A 237 2.06 -14.43 -8.75
N TYR A 238 2.37 -13.23 -8.26
CA TYR A 238 1.37 -12.21 -7.96
C TYR A 238 0.64 -11.79 -9.24
N LEU A 239 -0.69 -11.93 -9.25
CA LEU A 239 -1.58 -11.69 -10.40
C LEU A 239 -1.32 -12.56 -11.65
N LEU A 240 -0.27 -13.39 -11.70
CA LEU A 240 0.02 -14.22 -12.86
C LEU A 240 -1.14 -15.17 -13.19
N GLY A 241 -1.72 -15.83 -12.18
CA GLY A 241 -2.89 -16.69 -12.37
C GLY A 241 -4.11 -15.92 -12.89
N HIS A 242 -4.34 -14.71 -12.36
CA HIS A 242 -5.42 -13.82 -12.81
C HIS A 242 -5.24 -13.35 -14.25
N LEU A 243 -4.01 -13.00 -14.64
CA LEU A 243 -3.69 -12.61 -16.01
C LEU A 243 -3.86 -13.77 -16.99
N GLN A 244 -3.43 -14.99 -16.62
CA GLN A 244 -3.66 -16.19 -17.44
C GLN A 244 -5.16 -16.51 -17.58
N TYR A 245 -5.94 -16.32 -16.51
CA TYR A 245 -7.39 -16.47 -16.56
C TYR A 245 -8.03 -15.46 -17.51
N GLN A 246 -7.68 -14.17 -17.38
CA GLN A 246 -8.19 -13.11 -18.26
C GLN A 246 -7.81 -13.37 -19.72
N LEU A 247 -6.57 -13.83 -19.96
CA LEU A 247 -6.09 -14.22 -21.29
C LEU A 247 -6.93 -15.35 -21.89
N GLY A 248 -7.29 -16.36 -21.08
CA GLY A 248 -8.15 -17.47 -21.48
C GLY A 248 -9.57 -17.02 -21.84
N GLU A 249 -10.16 -16.15 -21.01
CA GLU A 249 -11.49 -15.56 -21.27
C GLU A 249 -11.50 -14.81 -22.61
N ASN A 250 -10.52 -13.95 -22.84
CA ASN A 250 -10.43 -13.16 -24.07
C ASN A 250 -10.21 -14.03 -25.31
N TYR A 251 -9.36 -15.06 -25.23
CA TYR A 251 -9.18 -16.01 -26.33
C TYR A 251 -10.48 -16.76 -26.64
N ALA A 252 -11.23 -17.17 -25.63
CA ALA A 252 -12.51 -17.84 -25.82
C ALA A 252 -13.53 -16.92 -26.53
N LYS A 253 -13.64 -15.66 -26.09
CA LYS A 253 -14.51 -14.65 -26.72
C LYS A 253 -14.12 -14.34 -28.17
N LEU A 254 -12.84 -14.48 -28.52
CA LEU A 254 -12.33 -14.36 -29.89
C LEU A 254 -12.46 -15.66 -30.72
N GLY A 255 -13.03 -16.74 -30.18
CA GLY A 255 -13.15 -18.04 -30.84
C GLY A 255 -11.83 -18.83 -30.95
N LYS A 256 -10.76 -18.37 -30.29
CA LYS A 256 -9.43 -19.02 -30.26
C LYS A 256 -9.41 -20.09 -29.16
N ILE A 257 -10.18 -21.16 -29.36
CA ILE A 257 -10.50 -22.16 -28.33
C ILE A 257 -9.26 -22.90 -27.79
N SER A 258 -8.31 -23.26 -28.67
CA SER A 258 -7.10 -24.01 -28.27
C SER A 258 -6.22 -23.19 -27.33
N GLU A 259 -6.04 -21.91 -27.65
CA GLU A 259 -5.29 -20.93 -26.89
C GLU A 259 -5.97 -20.65 -25.54
N ALA A 260 -7.30 -20.53 -25.55
CA ALA A 260 -8.08 -20.34 -24.33
C ALA A 260 -7.89 -21.49 -23.33
N LYS A 261 -8.03 -22.74 -23.78
CA LYS A 261 -7.79 -23.93 -22.92
C LYS A 261 -6.37 -23.95 -22.35
N LYS A 262 -5.35 -23.60 -23.14
CA LYS A 262 -3.96 -23.52 -22.65
C LYS A 262 -3.81 -22.46 -21.56
N ALA A 263 -4.43 -21.30 -21.73
CA ALA A 263 -4.39 -20.21 -20.75
C ALA A 263 -5.14 -20.57 -19.46
N PHE A 264 -6.34 -21.16 -19.55
CA PHE A 264 -7.10 -21.63 -18.38
C PHE A 264 -6.37 -22.73 -17.61
N ASN A 265 -5.73 -23.68 -18.29
CA ASN A 265 -4.89 -24.70 -17.64
C ASN A 265 -3.74 -24.09 -16.86
N LYS A 266 -3.03 -23.09 -17.43
CA LYS A 266 -1.98 -22.36 -16.72
C LYS A 266 -2.52 -21.62 -15.50
N ALA A 267 -3.65 -20.94 -15.63
CA ALA A 267 -4.31 -20.25 -14.52
C ALA A 267 -4.65 -21.23 -13.38
N CYS A 268 -5.27 -22.36 -13.69
CA CYS A 268 -5.56 -23.43 -12.74
C CYS A 268 -4.30 -23.91 -12.00
N LEU A 269 -3.23 -24.22 -12.73
CA LEU A 269 -1.97 -24.69 -12.14
C LEU A 269 -1.38 -23.66 -11.16
N ILE A 270 -1.37 -22.38 -11.55
CA ILE A 270 -0.85 -21.31 -10.67
C ILE A 270 -1.71 -21.17 -9.41
N PHE A 271 -3.04 -21.19 -9.54
CA PHE A 271 -3.93 -21.10 -8.38
C PHE A 271 -3.84 -22.32 -7.47
N GLN A 272 -3.57 -23.51 -8.00
CA GLN A 272 -3.26 -24.72 -7.20
C GLN A 272 -1.95 -24.54 -6.42
N LEU A 273 -0.89 -24.03 -7.04
CA LEU A 273 0.38 -23.75 -6.35
C LEU A 273 0.24 -22.68 -5.26
N GLN A 274 -0.77 -21.83 -5.35
CA GLN A 274 -1.10 -20.81 -4.34
C GLN A 274 -2.12 -21.28 -3.30
N ASP A 275 -2.49 -22.57 -3.30
CA ASP A 275 -3.52 -23.17 -2.46
C ASP A 275 -4.88 -22.45 -2.55
N ASN A 276 -5.19 -21.85 -3.70
CA ASN A 276 -6.38 -21.04 -3.91
C ASN A 276 -7.50 -21.83 -4.61
N SER A 277 -8.11 -22.76 -3.87
CA SER A 277 -9.16 -23.65 -4.37
C SER A 277 -10.39 -22.91 -4.94
N PHE A 278 -10.69 -21.71 -4.40
CA PHE A 278 -11.75 -20.86 -4.91
C PHE A 278 -11.51 -20.47 -6.37
N TYR A 279 -10.33 -19.95 -6.70
CA TYR A 279 -10.03 -19.55 -8.08
C TYR A 279 -9.89 -20.75 -9.01
N VAL A 280 -9.40 -21.89 -8.53
CA VAL A 280 -9.39 -23.14 -9.34
C VAL A 280 -10.80 -23.53 -9.76
N LYS A 281 -11.76 -23.48 -8.83
CA LYS A 281 -13.16 -23.77 -9.14
C LYS A 281 -13.74 -22.76 -10.13
N LEU A 282 -13.51 -21.46 -9.88
CA LEU A 282 -13.97 -20.38 -10.76
C LEU A 282 -13.46 -20.53 -12.20
N VAL A 283 -12.17 -20.84 -12.38
CA VAL A 283 -11.59 -21.02 -13.73
C VAL A 283 -12.26 -22.18 -14.46
N LYS A 284 -12.48 -23.32 -13.79
CA LYS A 284 -13.11 -24.50 -14.41
C LYS A 284 -14.58 -24.26 -14.79
N GLU A 285 -15.31 -23.54 -13.93
CA GLU A 285 -16.71 -23.17 -14.20
C GLU A 285 -16.80 -22.25 -15.42
N ASN A 286 -15.97 -21.20 -15.46
CA ASN A 286 -15.97 -20.26 -16.58
C ASN A 286 -15.45 -20.88 -17.89
N GLU A 287 -14.43 -21.74 -17.84
CA GLU A 287 -13.97 -22.50 -19.00
C GLU A 287 -15.09 -23.36 -19.60
N ALA A 288 -15.85 -24.06 -18.75
CA ALA A 288 -16.97 -24.89 -19.19
C ALA A 288 -18.11 -24.06 -19.78
N GLU A 289 -18.35 -22.86 -19.28
CA GLU A 289 -19.37 -21.93 -19.79
C GLU A 289 -18.98 -21.37 -21.17
N LEU A 290 -17.74 -20.92 -21.34
CA LEU A 290 -17.30 -20.23 -22.54
C LEU A 290 -16.95 -21.17 -23.70
N ILE A 291 -16.47 -22.37 -23.40
CA ILE A 291 -15.91 -23.31 -24.40
C ILE A 291 -16.71 -24.61 -24.49
N GLY A 292 -17.64 -24.85 -23.56
CA GLY A 292 -18.34 -26.12 -23.40
C GLY A 292 -17.52 -27.14 -22.62
N LYS A 293 -18.18 -28.12 -21.98
CA LYS A 293 -17.50 -29.17 -21.22
C LYS A 293 -16.59 -29.97 -22.16
N SER A 294 -15.29 -29.99 -21.86
CA SER A 294 -14.41 -31.04 -22.38
C SER A 294 -14.90 -32.36 -21.78
N HIS A 295 -15.45 -33.25 -22.61
CA HIS A 295 -15.75 -34.63 -22.23
C HIS A 295 -14.48 -35.41 -21.94
#